data_AF-A0A2U3PGB7-F1
#
_entry.id   AF-A0A2U3PGB7-F1
#
_cell.length_a   1.000
_cell.length_b   1.000
_cell.length_c   1.000
_cell.angle_alpha   90.00
_cell.angle_beta   90.00
_cell.angle_gamma   90.00
#
_symmetry.space_group_name_H-M   'P 1'
#
loop_
_entity.id
_entity.type
_entity.pdbx_description
1 polymer ?
#
loop_
_entity_poly.entity_id
_entity_poly.type
_entity_poly.pdbx_seq_one_letter_code
_entity_poly.pdbx_strand_id
1 'polypeptide(L)' 'MATNETRLRQELRNCAVELRQLAYTLPNGVGEHGLLQLSARMHAAADEVIRKGA' A
#
# COMPACT_ATOMS: atom_id res chain seq x y z
N MET A 1 21.26 -9.63 -5.12
CA MET A 1 21.16 -8.20 -4.79
C MET A 1 19.70 -7.81 -4.88
N ALA A 2 19.07 -7.35 -3.80
CA ALA A 2 17.72 -6.80 -3.91
C ALA A 2 17.84 -5.49 -4.70
N THR A 3 17.20 -5.42 -5.88
CA THR A 3 17.21 -4.21 -6.69
C THR A 3 16.44 -3.10 -5.94
N ASN A 4 16.80 -1.84 -6.18
CA ASN A 4 16.12 -0.69 -5.58
C ASN A 4 14.59 -0.75 -5.79
N GLU A 5 14.17 -1.34 -6.90
CA GLU A 5 12.78 -1.62 -7.24
C GLU A 5 12.11 -2.59 -6.25
N THR A 6 12.74 -3.71 -5.91
CA THR A 6 12.20 -4.66 -4.92
C THR A 6 12.06 -4.03 -3.54
N ARG A 7 13.01 -3.17 -3.16
CA ARG A 7 12.95 -2.43 -1.89
C ARG A 7 11.82 -1.39 -1.89
N LEU A 8 11.67 -0.63 -2.98
CA LEU A 8 10.58 0.34 -3.15
C LEU A 8 9.20 -0.33 -3.08
N ARG A 9 9.04 -1.50 -3.72
CA ARG A 9 7.79 -2.28 -3.67
C ARG A 9 7.47 -2.76 -2.25
N GLN A 10 8.49 -3.18 -1.49
CA GLN A 10 8.30 -3.61 -0.11
C GLN A 10 7.88 -2.44 0.79
N GLU A 11 8.48 -1.26 0.62
CA GLU A 11 8.08 -0.07 1.36
C GLU A 11 6.66 0.37 1.02
N LEU A 12 6.27 0.33 -0.26
CA LEU A 12 4.88 0.61 -0.68
C LEU A 12 3.88 -0.35 -0.02
N ARG A 13 4.21 -1.64 0.07
CA ARG A 13 3.37 -2.62 0.78
C ARG A 13 3.28 -2.33 2.28
N ASN A 14 4.37 -1.95 2.91
CA ASN A 14 4.38 -1.61 4.34
C ASN A 14 3.53 -0.36 4.62
N CYS A 15 3.70 0.71 3.83
CA CYS A 15 2.88 1.92 3.94
C CYS A 15 1.38 1.63 3.72
N ALA A 16 1.03 0.75 2.79
CA ALA A 16 -0.36 0.34 2.58
C ALA A 16 -0.96 -0.31 3.84
N VAL A 17 -0.18 -1.14 4.53
CA VAL A 17 -0.62 -1.80 5.78
C VAL A 17 -0.77 -0.79 6.91
N GLU A 18 0.17 0.14 7.06
CA GLU A 18 0.11 1.20 8.07
C GLU A 18 -1.09 2.12 7.87
N LEU A 19 -1.37 2.53 6.63
CA LEU A 19 -2.54 3.35 6.30
C LEU A 19 -3.86 2.63 6.63
N ARG A 20 -3.92 1.32 6.41
CA ARG A 20 -5.09 0.50 6.75
C ARG A 20 -5.27 0.38 8.26
N GLN A 21 -4.19 0.20 9.02
CA GLN A 21 -4.27 0.18 10.49
C GLN A 21 -4.68 1.55 11.03
N LEU A 22 -4.13 2.64 10.49
CA LEU A 22 -4.50 4.01 10.85
C LEU A 22 -6.00 4.27 10.59
N ALA A 23 -6.53 3.80 9.46
CA ALA A 23 -7.94 3.89 9.12
C ALA A 23 -8.84 3.31 10.23
N TYR A 24 -8.48 2.13 10.75
CA TYR A 24 -9.24 1.47 11.83
C TYR A 24 -9.10 2.14 13.21
N THR A 25 -8.10 3.01 13.40
CA THR A 25 -7.93 3.76 14.66
C THR A 25 -8.69 5.08 14.69
N LEU A 26 -9.27 5.52 13.56
CA LEU A 26 -9.97 6.80 13.46
C LEU A 26 -11.47 6.64 13.83
N PRO A 27 -11.93 7.29 14.91
CA PRO A 27 -13.35 7.26 15.27
C PRO A 27 -14.20 8.04 14.25
N ASN A 28 -15.40 7.53 13.97
CA ASN A 28 -16.42 8.12 13.07
C ASN A 28 -16.10 8.15 11.56
N GLY A 29 -15.13 7.36 11.08
CA GLY A 29 -14.95 7.10 9.65
C GLY A 29 -14.42 8.28 8.81
N VAL A 30 -14.05 9.41 9.43
CA VAL A 30 -13.47 10.54 8.71
C VAL A 30 -12.11 10.13 8.17
N GLY A 31 -12.05 9.89 6.85
CA GLY A 31 -10.84 9.48 6.16
C GLY A 31 -10.58 7.97 6.12
N GLU A 32 -11.36 7.13 6.83
CA GLU A 32 -11.20 5.66 6.83
C GLU A 32 -11.30 5.10 5.41
N HIS A 33 -12.37 5.45 4.68
CA HIS A 33 -12.56 5.02 3.30
C HIS A 33 -11.43 5.50 2.36
N GLY A 34 -10.94 6.73 2.55
CA GLY A 34 -9.83 7.28 1.77
C GLY A 34 -8.51 6.55 2.03
N LEU A 35 -8.24 6.21 3.29
CA LEU A 35 -7.05 5.46 3.71
C LEU A 35 -7.10 4.01 3.22
N LEU A 36 -8.26 3.36 3.29
CA LEU A 36 -8.48 2.02 2.74
C LEU A 36 -8.31 2.00 1.21
N GLN A 37 -8.84 3.00 0.51
CA GLN A 37 -8.69 3.11 -0.95
C GLN A 37 -7.24 3.39 -1.37
N LEU A 38 -6.52 4.23 -0.61
CA LEU A 38 -5.09 4.49 -0.84
C LEU A 38 -4.26 3.23 -0.60
N SER A 39 -4.53 2.50 0.49
CA SER A 39 -3.90 1.20 0.80
C SER A 39 -4.08 0.20 -0.34
N ALA A 40 -5.32 0.05 -0.84
CA ALA A 40 -5.62 -0.85 -1.96
C ALA A 40 -4.88 -0.45 -3.25
N ARG A 41 -4.77 0.86 -3.55
CA ARG A 41 -4.03 1.35 -4.72
C ARG A 41 -2.52 1.10 -4.61
N MET A 42 -1.94 1.27 -3.42
CA MET A 42 -0.52 0.99 -3.20
C MET A 42 -0.20 -0.50 -3.34
N HIS A 43 -1.10 -1.37 -2.86
CA HIS A 43 -0.97 -2.82 -3.06
C HIS A 43 -1.07 -3.21 -4.54
N ALA A 44 -2.08 -2.69 -5.24
CA ALA A 44 -2.27 -2.93 -6.67
C ALA A 44 -1.07 -2.45 -7.49
N ALA A 45 -0.54 -1.26 -7.20
CA ALA A 45 0.66 -0.74 -7.86
C ALA A 45 1.89 -1.61 -7.59
N ALA A 46 2.07 -2.13 -6.37
CA ALA A 46 3.17 -3.05 -6.06
C ALA A 46 3.06 -4.39 -6.82
N ASP A 47 1.84 -4.88 -7.04
CA ASP A 47 1.58 -6.15 -7.74
C ASP A 47 1.59 -6.01 -9.27
N GLU A 48 1.15 -4.89 -9.83
CA GLU A 48 1.12 -4.66 -11.27
C GLU A 48 2.52 -4.61 -11.87
N VAL A 49 3.51 -4.12 -11.12
CA VAL A 49 4.92 -4.09 -11.55
C VAL A 49 5.52 -5.52 -11.59
N ILE A 50 4.93 -6.51 -10.90
CA ILE A 50 5.32 -7.93 -11.04
C ILE A 50 4.88 -8.50 -12.39
N ARG A 51 3.71 -8.09 -12.91
CA ARG A 51 3.18 -8.58 -14.20
C ARG A 51 3.83 -7.97 -15.42
N LYS A 52 4.39 -6.77 -15.32
CA LYS A 52 5.03 -6.08 -16.46
C LYS A 52 6.52 -6.44 -16.64
N GLY A 53 7.09 -7.20 -15.71
CA GLY A 53 8.49 -7.62 -15.72
C GLY A 53 8.72 -9.14 -15.84
N ALA A 54 7.67 -9.91 -16.18
CA ALA A 54 7.73 -11.34 -16.44
C ALA A 54 7.68 -11.64 -17.95
#